data_AF-A0A925KC34-F1
#
_entry.id   AF-A0A925KC34-F1
#
_cell.length_a   1.000
_cell.length_b   1.000
_cell.length_c   1.000
_cell.angle_alpha   90.00
_cell.angle_beta   90.00
_cell.angle_gamma   90.00
#
_symmetry.space_group_name_H-M   'P 1'
#
loop_
_entity.id
_entity.type
_entity.pdbx_description
1 polymer ?
#
loop_
_entity_poly.entity_id
_entity_poly.type
_entity_poly.pdbx_seq_one_letter_code
_entity_poly.pdbx_strand_id
1 'polypeptide(L)'
;MRTVDMLRELPNLAAEVYLTIGHPNPTGPRSEIRGSSYGAKVPIDCVAYDALRPDDHGQLAILTLCVRLVAEELRDAGQTWPALVNPPTWVAECDWLIGTEPWWSRQPWAEDIDRDVTAVWKTLGRAARVTPPLRLTCTQCSFPVYPEADGSYYRCEAGHTIMLKPELERLGKIQEYTSAELAELMGITDRTLRRWKAAGIIAPVGKLGKQDTYSVLDVQRAREKVRA
;
A
#
# COMPACT_ATOMS: atom_id res chain seq x y z
N MET A 1 -7.33 -11.76 -1.30
CA MET A 1 -6.07 -11.86 -2.05
C MET A 1 -5.49 -13.22 -1.72
N ARG A 2 -5.28 -14.07 -2.73
CA ARG A 2 -4.76 -15.42 -2.52
C ARG A 2 -3.24 -15.36 -2.34
N THR A 3 -2.65 -16.36 -1.70
CA THR A 3 -1.19 -16.44 -1.46
C THR A 3 -0.39 -16.35 -2.76
N VAL A 4 -0.88 -16.99 -3.83
CA VAL A 4 -0.29 -16.89 -5.18
C VAL A 4 -0.26 -15.46 -5.71
N ASP A 5 -1.30 -14.66 -5.46
CA ASP A 5 -1.33 -13.25 -5.88
C ASP A 5 -0.24 -12.47 -5.13
N MET A 6 -0.07 -12.74 -3.83
CA MET A 6 0.98 -12.10 -3.02
C MET A 6 2.37 -12.46 -3.53
N LEU A 7 2.63 -13.76 -3.77
CA LEU A 7 3.92 -14.26 -4.29
C LEU A 7 4.29 -13.59 -5.62
N ARG A 8 3.32 -13.32 -6.49
CA ARG A 8 3.56 -12.61 -7.77
C ARG A 8 3.95 -11.15 -7.57
N GLU A 9 3.47 -10.50 -6.52
CA GLU A 9 3.76 -9.10 -6.23
C GLU A 9 5.10 -8.90 -5.50
N LEU A 10 5.54 -9.89 -4.70
CA LEU A 10 6.72 -9.78 -3.84
C LEU A 10 8.00 -9.33 -4.55
N PRO A 11 8.37 -9.84 -5.75
CA PRO A 11 9.57 -9.37 -6.45
C PRO A 11 9.51 -7.88 -6.80
N ASN A 12 8.35 -7.37 -7.21
CA ASN A 12 8.17 -5.96 -7.52
C ASN A 12 8.24 -5.10 -6.26
N LEU A 13 7.59 -5.54 -5.17
CA LEU A 13 7.69 -4.86 -3.88
C LEU A 13 9.13 -4.80 -3.38
N ALA A 14 9.88 -5.89 -3.48
CA ALA A 14 11.29 -5.92 -3.10
C ALA A 14 12.13 -4.95 -3.95
N ALA A 15 11.88 -4.88 -5.26
CA ALA A 15 12.53 -3.92 -6.14
C ALA A 15 12.18 -2.47 -5.77
N GLU A 16 10.92 -2.17 -5.44
CA GLU A 16 10.50 -0.86 -4.95
C GLU A 16 11.19 -0.49 -3.64
N VAL A 17 11.22 -1.40 -2.65
CA VAL A 17 11.94 -1.18 -1.39
C VAL A 17 13.40 -0.85 -1.68
N TYR A 18 14.05 -1.60 -2.57
CA TYR A 18 15.46 -1.38 -2.92
C TYR A 18 15.69 0.02 -3.49
N LEU A 19 14.81 0.50 -4.37
CA LEU A 19 14.90 1.84 -4.95
C LEU A 19 14.69 2.96 -3.92
N THR A 20 14.00 2.68 -2.81
CA THR A 20 13.79 3.65 -1.72
C THR A 20 14.90 3.67 -0.67
N ILE A 21 15.86 2.73 -0.73
CA ILE A 21 17.02 2.74 0.18
C ILE A 21 17.86 3.99 -0.11
N GLY A 22 18.05 4.83 0.91
CA GLY A 22 18.89 6.03 0.82
C GLY A 22 18.25 7.23 0.10
N HIS A 23 17.04 7.09 -0.45
CA HIS A 23 16.32 8.16 -1.13
C HIS A 23 14.96 8.47 -0.46
N PRO A 24 14.64 9.74 -0.18
CA PRO A 24 13.26 10.12 0.14
C PRO A 24 12.37 9.91 -1.09
N ASN A 25 11.26 9.19 -0.91
CA ASN A 25 10.36 8.70 -1.96
C ASN A 25 9.86 9.81 -2.93
N PRO A 26 9.57 9.50 -4.22
CA PRO A 26 8.94 10.42 -5.18
C PRO A 26 7.45 10.68 -4.93
N THR A 27 6.72 9.75 -4.31
CA THR A 27 5.27 9.88 -4.03
C THR A 27 5.03 10.59 -2.70
N GLY A 28 5.09 11.92 -2.75
CA GLY A 28 4.52 12.82 -1.74
C GLY A 28 5.29 12.90 -0.40
N PRO A 29 5.43 14.09 0.18
CA PRO A 29 5.99 14.25 1.52
C PRO A 29 5.29 13.43 2.59
N ARG A 30 6.12 12.88 3.48
CA ARG A 30 5.72 12.17 4.70
C ARG A 30 4.64 12.98 5.44
N SER A 31 3.58 12.30 5.86
CA SER A 31 2.74 12.82 6.94
C SER A 31 3.65 13.12 8.14
N GLU A 32 3.70 14.40 8.54
CA GLU A 32 4.48 14.80 9.70
C GLU A 32 3.84 14.15 10.93
N ILE A 33 4.39 13.01 11.34
CA ILE A 33 4.14 12.43 12.65
C ILE A 33 4.53 13.52 13.66
N ARG A 34 3.53 14.06 14.36
CA ARG A 34 3.72 15.05 15.44
C ARG A 34 4.84 14.56 16.35
N GLY A 35 5.88 15.39 16.43
CA GLY A 35 7.22 14.96 16.81
C GLY A 35 7.36 14.33 18.18
N SER A 36 8.28 13.37 18.25
CA SER A 36 9.16 13.23 19.40
C SER A 36 10.46 13.95 19.05
N SER A 37 10.58 15.19 19.51
CA SER A 37 11.82 15.95 19.50
C SER A 37 12.74 15.36 20.57
N TYR A 38 13.73 14.55 20.18
CA TYR A 38 15.06 14.41 20.80
C TYR A 38 15.71 13.15 20.21
N GLY A 39 16.48 13.34 19.13
CA GLY A 39 17.22 12.27 18.45
C GLY A 39 17.43 12.65 17.00
N ALA A 40 18.67 12.66 16.54
CA ALA A 40 19.01 12.94 15.15
C ALA A 40 18.12 12.10 14.21
N LYS A 41 17.63 12.71 13.11
CA LYS A 41 16.95 11.96 12.05
C LYS A 41 17.87 10.82 11.64
N VAL A 42 17.44 9.58 11.87
CA VAL A 42 18.20 8.42 11.41
C VAL A 42 18.35 8.58 9.89
N PRO A 43 19.58 8.70 9.35
CA PRO A 43 19.79 9.07 7.94
C PRO A 43 19.28 8.02 6.95
N ILE A 44 19.02 6.80 7.42
CA ILE A 44 18.63 5.64 6.63
C ILE A 44 17.24 5.19 7.10
N ASP A 45 16.39 4.80 6.13
CA ASP A 45 15.16 4.10 6.46
C ASP A 45 15.50 2.69 6.95
N CYS A 46 15.65 2.53 8.27
CA CYS A 46 15.97 1.24 8.87
C CYS A 46 14.95 0.16 8.50
N VAL A 47 13.69 0.51 8.23
CA VAL A 47 12.65 -0.46 7.88
C VAL A 47 12.92 -1.08 6.50
N ALA A 48 13.30 -0.25 5.51
CA ALA A 48 13.67 -0.72 4.18
C ALA A 48 14.96 -1.55 4.21
N TYR A 49 15.94 -1.10 5.00
CA TYR A 49 17.20 -1.82 5.17
C TYR A 49 16.99 -3.17 5.87
N ASP A 50 16.26 -3.20 6.97
CA ASP A 50 15.96 -4.42 7.74
C ASP A 50 15.14 -5.43 6.90
N ALA A 51 14.21 -4.94 6.08
CA ALA A 51 13.41 -5.81 5.21
C ALA A 51 14.26 -6.52 4.14
N LEU A 52 15.26 -5.83 3.60
CA LEU A 52 16.15 -6.34 2.54
C LEU A 52 17.51 -6.84 3.05
N ARG A 53 17.64 -7.14 4.35
CA ARG A 53 18.88 -7.72 4.86
C ARG A 53 19.24 -9.01 4.12
N PRO A 54 20.51 -9.21 3.77
CA PRO A 54 20.96 -10.43 3.09
C PRO A 54 21.19 -11.60 4.05
N ASP A 55 21.07 -11.40 5.37
CA ASP A 55 21.27 -12.42 6.39
C ASP A 55 19.94 -13.08 6.82
N ASP A 56 20.03 -14.00 7.78
CA ASP A 56 18.91 -14.79 8.30
C ASP A 56 17.80 -13.95 8.98
N HIS A 57 18.00 -12.63 9.10
CA HIS A 57 17.02 -11.71 9.64
C HIS A 57 16.24 -10.95 8.56
N GLY A 58 16.63 -11.08 7.28
CA GLY A 58 15.92 -10.46 6.16
C GLY A 58 14.63 -11.18 5.78
N GLN A 59 13.75 -10.47 5.06
CA GLN A 59 12.47 -11.06 4.63
C GLN A 59 12.64 -12.15 3.56
N LEU A 60 13.72 -12.10 2.76
CA LEU A 60 14.04 -13.17 1.82
C LEU A 60 14.36 -14.49 2.53
N ALA A 61 15.00 -14.43 3.70
CA ALA A 61 15.32 -15.63 4.48
C ALA A 61 14.05 -16.38 4.91
N ILE A 62 12.98 -15.66 5.26
CA ILE A 62 11.67 -16.25 5.59
C ILE A 62 11.12 -17.02 4.38
N LEU A 63 11.13 -16.42 3.18
CA LEU A 63 10.69 -17.13 1.96
C LEU A 63 11.56 -18.35 1.66
N THR A 64 12.88 -18.24 1.82
CA THR A 64 13.80 -19.36 1.63
C THR A 64 13.52 -20.50 2.61
N LEU A 65 13.11 -20.20 3.85
CA LEU A 65 12.66 -21.24 4.80
C LEU A 65 11.37 -21.91 4.33
N CYS A 66 10.39 -21.15 3.82
CA CYS A 66 9.18 -21.72 3.22
C CYS A 66 9.51 -22.66 2.04
N VAL A 67 10.39 -22.23 1.13
CA VAL A 67 10.83 -23.05 -0.02
C VAL A 67 11.52 -24.32 0.44
N ARG A 68 12.41 -24.23 1.43
CA ARG A 68 13.11 -25.41 1.98
C ARG A 68 12.15 -26.39 2.64
N LEU A 69 11.21 -25.90 3.45
CA LEU A 69 10.17 -26.73 4.07
C LEU A 69 9.40 -27.52 3.00
N VAL A 70 8.88 -26.84 1.98
CA VAL A 70 8.14 -27.47 0.89
C VAL A 70 9.03 -28.46 0.12
N ALA A 71 10.30 -28.11 -0.16
CA ALA A 71 11.22 -28.97 -0.88
C ALA A 71 11.57 -30.26 -0.12
N GLU A 72 11.73 -30.17 1.20
CA GLU A 72 11.97 -31.33 2.06
C GLU A 72 10.76 -32.25 2.08
N GLU A 73 9.57 -31.71 2.28
CA GLU A 73 8.32 -32.47 2.29
C GLU A 73 8.02 -33.14 0.93
N LEU A 74 8.33 -32.44 -0.18
CA LEU A 74 8.23 -32.99 -1.52
C LEU A 74 9.17 -34.17 -1.75
N ARG A 75 10.41 -34.06 -1.26
CA ARG A 75 11.41 -35.12 -1.33
C ARG A 75 10.96 -36.34 -0.52
N ASP A 76 10.44 -36.12 0.67
CA ASP A 76 9.96 -37.19 1.55
C ASP A 76 8.71 -37.89 0.98
N ALA A 77 7.88 -37.15 0.23
CA ALA A 77 6.77 -37.69 -0.56
C ALA A 77 7.21 -38.38 -1.87
N GLY A 78 8.52 -38.46 -2.16
CA GLY A 78 9.06 -39.08 -3.37
C GLY A 78 8.76 -38.33 -4.67
N GLN A 79 8.41 -37.04 -4.59
CA GLN A 79 8.12 -36.21 -5.75
C GLN A 79 9.37 -35.52 -6.29
N THR A 80 9.42 -35.29 -7.60
CA THR A 80 10.53 -34.60 -8.28
C THR A 80 10.16 -33.18 -8.67
N TRP A 81 11.03 -32.21 -8.36
CA TRP A 81 10.78 -30.78 -8.59
C TRP A 81 12.05 -30.04 -9.02
N PRO A 82 11.93 -28.81 -9.54
CA PRO A 82 13.08 -28.02 -9.97
C PRO A 82 14.09 -27.82 -8.84
N ALA A 83 15.38 -27.87 -9.18
CA ALA A 83 16.46 -27.60 -8.24
C ALA A 83 16.34 -26.17 -7.68
N LEU A 84 16.66 -26.01 -6.40
CA LEU A 84 16.72 -24.71 -5.75
C LEU A 84 17.86 -23.87 -6.31
N VAL A 85 17.62 -22.58 -6.53
CA VAL A 85 18.63 -21.62 -6.96
C VAL A 85 19.46 -21.18 -5.76
N ASN A 86 20.79 -21.09 -5.92
CA ASN A 86 21.71 -20.64 -4.88
C ASN A 86 22.74 -19.66 -5.50
N PRO A 87 22.84 -18.40 -5.03
CA PRO A 87 22.13 -17.81 -3.89
C PRO A 87 20.62 -17.60 -4.15
N PRO A 88 19.79 -17.59 -3.09
CA PRO A 88 18.36 -17.35 -3.21
C PRO A 88 18.09 -15.93 -3.77
N THR A 89 17.04 -15.80 -4.57
CA THR A 89 16.57 -14.50 -5.08
C THR A 89 15.07 -14.40 -4.97
N TRP A 90 14.53 -13.18 -4.79
CA TRP A 90 13.08 -12.96 -4.68
C TRP A 90 12.28 -13.63 -5.80
N VAL A 91 12.73 -13.48 -7.04
CA VAL A 91 12.08 -14.08 -8.22
C VAL A 91 12.13 -15.61 -8.14
N ALA A 92 13.31 -16.19 -7.90
CA ALA A 92 13.47 -17.64 -7.86
C ALA A 92 12.64 -18.30 -6.75
N GLU A 93 12.65 -17.74 -5.53
CA GLU A 93 11.88 -18.30 -4.41
C GLU A 93 10.36 -18.20 -4.66
N CYS A 94 9.89 -17.05 -5.17
CA CYS A 94 8.47 -16.84 -5.47
C CYS A 94 7.99 -17.74 -6.60
N ASP A 95 8.73 -17.82 -7.71
CA ASP A 95 8.39 -18.68 -8.86
C ASP A 95 8.37 -20.16 -8.45
N TRP A 96 9.30 -20.58 -7.60
CA TRP A 96 9.35 -21.95 -7.11
C TRP A 96 8.15 -22.28 -6.21
N LEU A 97 7.77 -21.40 -5.28
CA LEU A 97 6.56 -21.57 -4.45
C LEU A 97 5.28 -21.57 -5.29
N ILE A 98 5.19 -20.70 -6.30
CA ILE A 98 4.05 -20.66 -7.23
C ILE A 98 3.97 -21.96 -8.02
N GLY A 99 5.10 -22.48 -8.53
CA GLY A 99 5.15 -23.70 -9.31
C GLY A 99 4.78 -24.96 -8.50
N THR A 100 5.00 -24.94 -7.19
CA THR A 100 4.71 -26.05 -6.27
C THR A 100 3.36 -25.91 -5.55
N GLU A 101 2.65 -24.78 -5.72
CA GLU A 101 1.39 -24.49 -5.03
C GLU A 101 0.31 -25.56 -5.15
N PRO A 102 0.04 -26.15 -6.32
CA PRO A 102 -1.00 -27.16 -6.43
C PRO A 102 -0.80 -28.38 -5.51
N TRP A 103 0.44 -28.61 -5.06
CA TRP A 103 0.79 -29.67 -4.14
C TRP A 103 0.80 -29.20 -2.68
N TRP A 104 1.51 -28.11 -2.36
CA TRP A 104 1.66 -27.70 -0.96
C TRP A 104 0.38 -27.12 -0.38
N SER A 105 -0.50 -26.50 -1.19
CA SER A 105 -1.76 -25.93 -0.70
C SER A 105 -2.78 -26.97 -0.21
N ARG A 106 -2.51 -28.26 -0.45
CA ARG A 106 -3.33 -29.39 0.04
C ARG A 106 -2.77 -30.02 1.32
N GLN A 107 -1.62 -29.56 1.79
CA GLN A 107 -0.98 -30.12 2.98
C GLN A 107 -1.55 -29.50 4.26
N PRO A 108 -1.56 -30.21 5.39
CA PRO A 108 -2.07 -29.67 6.66
C PRO A 108 -1.35 -28.41 7.13
N TRP A 109 -0.06 -28.26 6.79
CA TRP A 109 0.79 -27.13 7.16
C TRP A 109 0.74 -25.96 6.15
N ALA A 110 -0.12 -26.01 5.13
CA ALA A 110 -0.23 -24.94 4.13
C ALA A 110 -0.52 -23.56 4.76
N GLU A 111 -1.24 -23.54 5.88
CA GLU A 111 -1.55 -22.31 6.62
C GLU A 111 -0.30 -21.60 7.17
N ASP A 112 0.78 -22.33 7.44
CA ASP A 112 2.05 -21.76 7.90
C ASP A 112 2.73 -20.99 6.76
N ILE A 113 2.74 -21.56 5.54
CA ILE A 113 3.22 -20.88 4.33
C ILE A 113 2.39 -19.61 4.07
N ASP A 114 1.06 -19.72 4.13
CA ASP A 114 0.16 -18.58 3.93
C ASP A 114 0.42 -17.45 4.92
N ARG A 115 0.62 -17.80 6.20
CA ARG A 115 0.94 -16.84 7.27
C ARG A 115 2.27 -16.13 6.99
N ASP A 116 3.31 -16.88 6.65
CA ASP A 116 4.65 -16.34 6.47
C ASP A 116 4.76 -15.48 5.20
N VAL A 117 4.18 -15.95 4.08
CA VAL A 117 4.08 -15.15 2.84
C VAL A 117 3.28 -13.87 3.09
N THR A 118 2.17 -13.95 3.83
CA THR A 118 1.38 -12.76 4.19
C THR A 118 2.19 -11.78 5.04
N ALA A 119 3.01 -12.29 5.97
CA ALA A 119 3.87 -11.46 6.81
C ALA A 119 4.95 -10.74 5.97
N VAL A 120 5.61 -11.47 5.08
CA VAL A 120 6.61 -10.92 4.15
C VAL A 120 5.98 -9.87 3.25
N TRP A 121 4.83 -10.15 2.64
CA TRP A 121 4.11 -9.21 1.77
C TRP A 121 3.70 -7.94 2.51
N LYS A 122 3.19 -8.05 3.74
CA LYS A 122 2.86 -6.87 4.56
C LYS A 122 4.09 -6.06 4.94
N THR A 123 5.20 -6.72 5.28
CA THR A 123 6.45 -6.06 5.65
C THR A 123 7.03 -5.30 4.46
N LEU A 124 7.13 -5.96 3.30
CA LEU A 124 7.59 -5.32 2.08
C LEU A 124 6.63 -4.23 1.58
N GLY A 125 5.32 -4.44 1.63
CA GLY A 125 4.34 -3.41 1.27
C GLY A 125 4.45 -2.15 2.15
N ARG A 126 4.69 -2.33 3.46
CA ARG A 126 4.96 -1.22 4.39
C ARG A 126 6.29 -0.54 4.09
N ALA A 127 7.35 -1.31 3.83
CA ALA A 127 8.67 -0.81 3.53
C ALA A 127 8.71 -0.05 2.18
N ALA A 128 8.01 -0.58 1.17
CA ALA A 128 7.83 0.04 -0.14
C ALA A 128 6.93 1.28 -0.05
N ARG A 129 6.22 1.44 1.07
CA ARG A 129 5.23 2.49 1.32
C ARG A 129 4.18 2.54 0.23
N VAL A 130 3.85 1.38 -0.36
CA VAL A 130 2.67 1.21 -1.20
C VAL A 130 1.49 1.50 -0.29
N THR A 131 0.80 2.62 -0.54
CA THR A 131 -0.43 2.94 0.18
C THR A 131 -1.37 1.77 -0.02
N PRO A 132 -1.68 0.97 1.02
CA PRO A 132 -2.56 -0.17 0.83
C PRO A 132 -3.89 0.36 0.29
N PRO A 133 -4.43 -0.21 -0.80
CA PRO A 133 -5.70 0.23 -1.33
C PRO A 133 -6.73 0.10 -0.20
N LEU A 134 -7.50 1.17 0.06
CA LEU A 134 -8.53 1.10 1.08
C LEU A 134 -9.51 -0.02 0.72
N ARG A 135 -9.52 -1.06 1.54
CA ARG A 135 -10.51 -2.12 1.46
C ARG A 135 -11.75 -1.64 2.21
N LEU A 136 -12.56 -0.84 1.54
CA LEU A 136 -13.89 -0.53 2.02
C LEU A 136 -14.82 -1.70 1.73
N THR A 137 -15.60 -2.10 2.73
CA THR A 137 -16.62 -3.14 2.62
C THR A 137 -17.99 -2.52 2.86
N CYS A 138 -18.99 -3.00 2.14
CA CYS A 138 -20.35 -2.51 2.26
C CYS A 138 -20.91 -2.85 3.64
N THR A 139 -21.48 -1.88 4.34
CA THR A 139 -22.11 -2.12 5.65
C THR A 139 -23.36 -2.98 5.56
N GLN A 140 -23.96 -3.12 4.38
CA GLN A 140 -25.17 -3.91 4.16
C GLN A 140 -24.88 -5.34 3.68
N CYS A 141 -23.89 -5.52 2.81
CA CYS A 141 -23.64 -6.82 2.17
C CYS A 141 -22.19 -7.30 2.26
N SER A 142 -21.31 -6.57 2.95
CA SER A 142 -19.87 -6.86 3.12
C SER A 142 -19.04 -6.97 1.84
N PHE A 143 -19.64 -6.81 0.65
CA PHE A 143 -18.91 -6.79 -0.61
C PHE A 143 -17.94 -5.60 -0.70
N PRO A 144 -16.84 -5.73 -1.47
CA PRO A 144 -15.93 -4.63 -1.76
C PRO A 144 -16.66 -3.42 -2.32
N VAL A 145 -16.13 -2.24 -2.00
CA VAL A 145 -16.74 -0.95 -2.27
C VAL A 145 -15.76 -0.11 -3.09
N TYR A 146 -16.25 0.43 -4.20
CA TYR A 146 -15.44 1.19 -5.16
C TYR A 146 -15.93 2.64 -5.24
N PRO A 147 -15.03 3.63 -5.36
CA PRO A 147 -15.42 5.00 -5.63
C PRO A 147 -15.99 5.09 -7.05
N GLU A 148 -17.10 5.83 -7.22
CA GLU A 148 -17.56 6.22 -8.55
C GLU A 148 -16.68 7.34 -9.12
N ALA A 149 -16.75 7.55 -10.43
CA ALA A 149 -15.83 8.43 -11.19
C ALA A 149 -15.76 9.88 -10.68
N ASP A 150 -16.79 10.35 -9.99
CA ASP A 150 -16.89 11.69 -9.41
C ASP A 150 -16.43 11.77 -7.93
N GLY A 151 -16.15 10.62 -7.30
CA GLY A 151 -15.74 10.49 -5.90
C GLY A 151 -16.82 10.90 -4.89
N SER A 152 -18.07 11.08 -5.32
CA SER A 152 -19.14 11.65 -4.49
C SER A 152 -19.81 10.61 -3.59
N TYR A 153 -19.83 9.35 -4.01
CA TYR A 153 -20.29 8.19 -3.25
C TYR A 153 -19.53 6.94 -3.65
N TYR A 154 -19.68 5.89 -2.86
CA TYR A 154 -19.17 4.58 -3.22
C TYR A 154 -20.29 3.64 -3.62
N ARG A 155 -19.96 2.68 -4.50
CA ARG A 155 -20.85 1.60 -4.89
C ARG A 155 -20.18 0.26 -4.62
N CYS A 156 -20.91 -0.65 -3.99
CA CYS A 156 -20.43 -2.02 -3.84
C CYS A 156 -20.78 -2.87 -5.07
N GLU A 157 -20.12 -4.03 -5.21
CA GLU A 157 -20.42 -5.00 -6.28
C GLU A 157 -21.89 -5.45 -6.34
N ALA A 158 -22.60 -5.44 -5.21
CA ALA A 158 -24.02 -5.77 -5.15
C ALA A 158 -24.95 -4.59 -5.48
N GLY A 159 -24.40 -3.43 -5.90
CA GLY A 159 -25.18 -2.27 -6.32
C GLY A 159 -25.65 -1.34 -5.21
N HIS A 160 -25.27 -1.58 -3.95
CA HIS A 160 -25.61 -0.66 -2.85
C HIS A 160 -24.77 0.62 -2.94
N THR A 161 -25.46 1.75 -2.90
CA THR A 161 -24.85 3.08 -2.77
C THR A 161 -24.54 3.38 -1.32
N ILE A 162 -23.29 3.69 -1.04
CA ILE A 162 -22.79 3.94 0.31
C ILE A 162 -22.35 5.40 0.41
N MET A 163 -23.13 6.17 1.16
CA MET A 163 -22.84 7.55 1.53
C MET A 163 -22.09 7.57 2.87
N LEU A 164 -20.91 6.95 2.94
CA LEU A 164 -20.12 6.94 4.18
C LEU A 164 -19.46 8.31 4.38
N LYS A 165 -20.17 9.25 5.00
CA LYS A 165 -19.65 10.60 5.30
C LYS A 165 -18.31 10.58 6.07
N PRO A 166 -18.11 9.75 7.12
CA PRO A 166 -16.85 9.67 7.84
C PRO A 166 -15.72 8.99 7.05
N GLU A 167 -16.05 8.02 6.21
CA GLU A 167 -15.07 7.26 5.42
C GLU A 167 -14.67 8.01 4.13
N LEU A 168 -15.59 8.79 3.55
CA LEU A 168 -15.31 9.83 2.55
C LEU A 168 -14.39 10.91 3.14
N GLU A 169 -14.63 11.35 4.38
CA GLU A 169 -13.73 12.27 5.08
C GLU A 169 -12.35 11.64 5.34
N ARG A 170 -12.30 10.33 5.60
CA ARG A 170 -11.05 9.58 5.74
C ARG A 170 -10.32 9.43 4.40
N LEU A 171 -11.03 9.20 3.29
CA LEU A 171 -10.47 9.08 1.95
C LEU A 171 -10.06 10.44 1.34
N GLY A 172 -10.84 11.49 1.59
CA GLY A 172 -10.48 12.86 1.26
C GLY A 172 -9.27 13.37 2.07
N LYS A 173 -9.00 12.78 3.25
CA LYS A 173 -7.74 12.96 3.99
C LYS A 173 -6.59 12.08 3.48
N ILE A 174 -6.87 11.01 2.76
CA ILE A 174 -5.82 10.11 2.22
C ILE A 174 -5.31 10.62 0.88
N GLN A 175 -6.13 11.37 0.14
CA GLN A 175 -5.73 12.06 -1.08
C GLN A 175 -5.68 13.58 -0.83
N GLU A 176 -4.63 13.97 -0.13
CA GLU A 176 -4.24 15.37 0.04
C GLU A 176 -3.55 15.87 -1.23
N TYR A 177 -4.10 16.89 -1.86
CA TYR A 177 -3.50 17.52 -3.04
C TYR A 177 -2.95 18.89 -2.68
N THR A 178 -1.82 19.26 -3.27
CA THR A 178 -1.37 20.66 -3.26
C THR A 178 -2.39 21.54 -3.98
N SER A 179 -2.33 22.84 -3.72
CA SER A 179 -3.21 23.78 -4.43
C SER A 179 -3.03 23.75 -5.96
N ALA A 180 -1.82 23.46 -6.44
CA ALA A 180 -1.53 23.35 -7.87
C ALA A 180 -2.15 22.10 -8.51
N GLU A 181 -1.94 20.93 -7.90
CA GLU A 181 -2.54 19.67 -8.36
C GLU A 181 -4.07 19.73 -8.31
N LEU A 182 -4.61 20.33 -7.25
CA LEU A 182 -6.04 20.43 -7.09
C LEU A 182 -6.68 21.43 -8.07
N ALA A 183 -5.97 22.51 -8.40
CA ALA A 183 -6.38 23.46 -9.42
C ALA A 183 -6.53 22.76 -10.79
N GLU A 184 -5.54 21.96 -11.15
CA GLU A 184 -5.54 21.16 -12.38
C GLU A 184 -6.68 20.13 -12.37
N LEU A 185 -6.77 19.32 -11.31
CA LEU A 185 -7.78 18.27 -11.16
C LEU A 185 -9.21 18.81 -11.25
N MET A 186 -9.47 19.98 -10.65
CA MET A 186 -10.81 20.56 -10.55
C MET A 186 -11.16 21.52 -11.69
N GLY A 187 -10.21 21.81 -12.58
CA GLY A 187 -10.36 22.80 -13.65
C GLY A 187 -10.59 24.22 -13.11
N ILE A 188 -9.94 24.58 -12.00
CA ILE A 188 -10.01 25.92 -11.38
C ILE A 188 -8.61 26.52 -11.27
N THR A 189 -8.48 27.84 -11.18
CA THR A 189 -7.15 28.45 -11.02
C THR A 189 -6.65 28.35 -9.58
N ASP A 190 -5.33 28.21 -9.39
CA ASP A 190 -4.69 28.26 -8.05
C ASP A 190 -5.03 29.58 -7.31
N ARG A 191 -5.18 30.68 -8.06
CA ARG A 191 -5.63 31.97 -7.51
C ARG A 191 -7.02 31.88 -6.88
N THR A 192 -7.94 31.10 -7.46
CA THR A 192 -9.28 30.86 -6.91
C THR A 192 -9.19 30.11 -5.59
N LEU A 193 -8.37 29.07 -5.50
CA LEU A 193 -8.15 28.31 -4.27
C LEU A 193 -7.57 29.20 -3.15
N ARG A 194 -6.55 30.01 -3.46
CA ARG A 194 -5.99 30.97 -2.50
C ARG A 194 -7.01 31.99 -2.01
N ARG A 195 -7.88 32.48 -2.89
CA ARG A 195 -8.97 33.40 -2.54
C ARG A 195 -9.99 32.71 -1.62
N TRP A 196 -10.38 31.48 -1.92
CA TRP A 196 -11.30 30.71 -1.05
C TRP A 196 -10.70 30.44 0.32
N LYS A 197 -9.40 30.13 0.39
CA LYS A 197 -8.66 30.00 1.65
C LYS A 197 -8.66 31.32 2.44
N ALA A 198 -8.32 32.44 1.80
CA ALA A 198 -8.29 33.75 2.44
C ALA A 198 -9.68 34.19 2.95
N ALA A 199 -10.74 33.78 2.25
CA ALA A 199 -12.12 34.01 2.65
C ALA A 199 -12.65 33.01 3.70
N GLY A 200 -11.85 32.01 4.11
CA GLY A 200 -12.24 30.98 5.06
C GLY A 200 -13.29 29.99 4.53
N ILE A 201 -13.47 29.91 3.21
CA ILE A 201 -14.45 29.00 2.57
C ILE A 201 -13.91 27.56 2.58
N ILE A 202 -12.59 27.41 2.39
CA ILE A 202 -11.88 26.14 2.49
C ILE A 202 -10.77 26.27 3.54
N ALA A 203 -10.51 25.20 4.27
CA ALA A 203 -9.40 25.10 5.19
C ALA A 203 -8.37 24.08 4.65
N PRO A 204 -7.07 24.36 4.80
CA PRO A 204 -6.06 23.35 4.49
C PRO A 204 -6.17 22.18 5.46
N VAL A 205 -6.03 20.96 4.94
CA VAL A 205 -6.10 19.72 5.71
C VAL A 205 -4.73 19.38 6.31
N GLY A 206 -3.67 19.75 5.60
CA GLY A 206 -2.30 19.52 6.00
C GLY A 206 -1.33 20.46 5.28
N LYS A 207 -0.04 20.06 5.27
CA LYS A 207 1.01 20.76 4.54
C LYS A 207 1.95 19.78 3.86
N LEU A 208 2.34 20.14 2.64
CA LEU A 208 3.38 19.52 1.85
C LEU A 208 4.60 20.44 1.83
N GLY A 209 5.48 20.30 2.83
CA GLY A 209 6.58 21.23 3.05
C GLY A 209 6.07 22.65 3.39
N LYS A 210 6.26 23.61 2.48
CA LYS A 210 5.75 25.00 2.64
C LYS A 210 4.38 25.23 1.98
N GLN A 211 3.87 24.24 1.24
CA GLN A 211 2.60 24.33 0.53
C GLN A 211 1.47 23.75 1.39
N ASP A 212 0.30 24.35 1.32
CA ASP A 212 -0.88 23.80 1.98
C ASP A 212 -1.49 22.68 1.13
N THR A 213 -1.99 21.64 1.78
CA THR A 213 -2.75 20.57 1.13
C THR A 213 -4.23 20.68 1.42
N TYR A 214 -5.04 20.18 0.48
CA TYR A 214 -6.49 20.31 0.51
C TYR A 214 -7.15 18.98 0.14
N SER A 215 -8.31 18.75 0.74
CA SER A 215 -9.22 17.67 0.36
C SER A 215 -10.03 18.07 -0.87
N VAL A 216 -10.14 17.17 -1.85
CA VAL A 216 -10.97 17.36 -3.05
C VAL A 216 -12.42 17.64 -2.67
N LEU A 217 -12.95 16.92 -1.68
CA LEU A 217 -14.35 17.03 -1.26
C LEU A 217 -14.65 18.41 -0.66
N ASP A 218 -13.74 18.98 0.12
CA ASP A 218 -13.95 20.30 0.73
C ASP A 218 -13.95 21.41 -0.34
N VAL A 219 -13.10 21.28 -1.36
CA VAL A 219 -13.08 22.21 -2.49
C VAL A 219 -14.29 22.03 -3.41
N GLN A 220 -14.77 20.81 -3.63
CA GLN A 220 -16.04 20.57 -4.32
C GLN A 220 -17.22 21.23 -3.61
N ARG A 221 -17.36 21.02 -2.30
CA ARG A 221 -18.41 21.66 -1.48
C ARG A 221 -18.33 23.19 -1.54
N ALA A 222 -17.13 23.75 -1.46
CA ALA A 222 -16.91 25.18 -1.59
C ALA A 222 -17.34 25.70 -2.97
N ARG A 223 -17.06 24.95 -4.04
CA ARG A 223 -17.47 25.31 -5.40
C ARG A 223 -18.98 25.35 -5.56
N GLU A 224 -19.69 24.36 -5.02
CA GLU A 224 -21.16 24.33 -5.02
C GLU A 224 -21.74 25.52 -4.25
N LYS A 225 -21.20 25.81 -3.06
CA LYS A 225 -21.63 26.91 -2.21
C LYS A 225 -21.41 28.29 -2.83
N VAL A 226 -20.37 28.46 -3.66
CA VAL A 226 -20.07 29.73 -4.36
C VAL A 226 -20.90 29.90 -5.64
N ARG A 227 -21.45 28.81 -6.18
CA ARG A 227 -22.32 28.84 -7.37
C ARG A 227 -23.80 29.03 -7.03
N ALA A 228 -24.23 28.62 -5.84
CA ALA A 228 -25.56 28.88 -5.28
C ALA A 228 -25.70 30.34 -4.83
#